data_AF-A0A7X4XFG3-F1
#
_entry.id   AF-A0A7X4XFG3-F1
#
_cell.length_a   1.000
_cell.length_b   1.000
_cell.length_c   1.000
_cell.angle_alpha   90.00
_cell.angle_beta   90.00
_cell.angle_gamma   90.00
#
_symmetry.space_group_name_H-M   'P 1'
#
loop_
_entity.id
_entity.type
_entity.pdbx_description
1 polymer ?
#
loop_
_entity_poly.entity_id
_entity_poly.type
_entity_poly.pdbx_seq_one_letter_code
_entity_poly.pdbx_strand_id
1 'polypeptide(L)'
;MNKTRLFKQSLLAVTISLTTQQVIAAGFQLNAQSATGLGRAFAGDAVIADNASVMSRNPATMTLFDKTALSLGFETITSKIKVKNATYTGPMGASSADYNDAGTTSVAPNIHLIVPIDEQFSWGANIYSNFGTRTDFGKGYTANEFGGETEILSVNFGLSGAYRINKQWSIGAGLDLIYGQGTLKRAFRDDFYTGPVINPETGLLNALNGRQLVDIDKADGFGVGFNIGTVFELNENNRFGLSYRYTPEITAKDGDKEVKLPLPDMAEFSGYHRLEDSAFAIHYSVQYIGWSAFDKLKFKNQNINEKAYEWQDGWHYSIGGTYYLNRDWTLRTGYMYDTSAQDKITSISVPDSDRQWFSAGFTYHLDEKSNVDFGFTYLMGKDVKVNESTPASSISATTKADAILMGLQYSRTF
;
A
#
# COMPACT_ATOMS: atom_id res chain seq x y z
N MET A 1 -35.43 -2.07 25.80
CA MET A 1 -34.03 -2.51 25.64
C MET A 1 -33.17 -1.31 25.24
N ASN A 2 -32.14 -0.99 26.02
CA ASN A 2 -31.34 0.24 25.90
C ASN A 2 -30.48 0.27 24.62
N LYS A 3 -30.98 0.96 23.58
CA LYS A 3 -30.27 1.19 22.30
C LYS A 3 -28.93 1.90 22.46
N THR A 4 -28.74 2.65 23.55
CA THR A 4 -27.48 3.33 23.91
C THR A 4 -26.36 2.39 24.35
N ARG A 5 -26.68 1.18 24.84
CA ARG A 5 -25.64 0.20 25.23
C ARG A 5 -25.03 -0.48 24.01
N LEU A 6 -25.85 -0.79 23.00
CA LEU A 6 -25.39 -1.33 21.71
C LEU A 6 -24.50 -0.31 20.98
N PHE A 7 -24.90 0.97 20.93
CA PHE A 7 -24.10 2.00 20.25
C PHE A 7 -22.71 2.21 20.88
N LYS A 8 -22.60 2.15 22.21
CA LYS A 8 -21.30 2.23 22.92
C LYS A 8 -20.45 0.98 22.72
N GLN A 9 -21.07 -0.20 22.63
CA GLN A 9 -20.37 -1.46 22.34
C GLN A 9 -19.90 -1.54 20.88
N SER A 10 -20.69 -1.01 19.92
CA SER A 10 -20.31 -0.88 18.51
C SER A 10 -19.20 0.15 18.32
N LEU A 11 -19.26 1.30 19.01
CA LEU A 11 -18.20 2.31 18.94
C LEU A 11 -16.88 1.77 19.53
N LEU A 12 -16.94 1.05 20.66
CA LEU A 12 -15.77 0.41 21.25
C LEU A 12 -15.21 -0.72 20.38
N ALA A 13 -16.07 -1.48 19.69
CA ALA A 13 -15.65 -2.48 18.70
C ALA A 13 -15.01 -1.83 17.45
N VAL A 14 -15.51 -0.68 16.99
CA VAL A 14 -14.89 0.13 15.93
C VAL A 14 -13.54 0.69 16.41
N THR A 15 -13.44 1.14 17.67
CA THR A 15 -12.17 1.63 18.25
C THR A 15 -11.14 0.52 18.46
N ILE A 16 -11.54 -0.70 18.79
CA ILE A 16 -10.64 -1.86 18.94
C ILE A 16 -10.27 -2.46 17.56
N SER A 17 -11.07 -2.24 16.52
CA SER A 17 -10.73 -2.61 15.14
C SER A 17 -9.74 -1.63 14.48
N LEU A 18 -9.50 -0.46 15.07
CA LEU A 18 -8.52 0.53 14.57
C LEU A 18 -7.05 0.17 14.92
N THR A 19 -6.80 -0.94 15.62
CA THR A 19 -5.46 -1.35 16.06
C THR A 19 -4.91 -2.61 15.38
N THR A 20 -5.34 -2.92 14.16
CA THR A 20 -4.75 -4.01 13.35
C THR A 20 -4.30 -3.49 11.99
N GLN A 21 -3.00 -3.20 11.86
CA GLN A 21 -2.30 -2.67 10.68
C GLN A 21 -1.14 -3.66 10.42
N GLN A 22 -0.84 -4.22 9.25
CA GLN A 22 0.00 -3.65 8.17
C GLN A 22 0.23 -4.62 6.97
N VAL A 23 0.49 -4.09 5.75
CA VAL A 23 0.36 -4.71 4.40
C VAL A 23 1.70 -4.71 3.65
N ILE A 24 2.10 -5.68 2.80
CA ILE A 24 3.16 -5.46 1.78
C ILE A 24 2.58 -5.37 0.37
N ALA A 25 3.17 -4.49 -0.44
CA ALA A 25 2.90 -4.29 -1.86
C ALA A 25 4.19 -3.85 -2.60
N ALA A 26 4.13 -3.41 -3.86
CA ALA A 26 5.27 -2.88 -4.64
C ALA A 26 6.12 -1.91 -3.81
N GLY A 27 7.29 -2.32 -3.32
CA GLY A 27 7.97 -1.61 -2.23
C GLY A 27 7.08 -1.50 -0.98
N PHE A 28 6.52 -0.31 -0.75
CA PHE A 28 5.50 -0.08 0.29
C PHE A 28 4.26 0.66 -0.24
N GLN A 29 4.03 0.72 -1.56
CA GLN A 29 2.84 1.35 -2.15
C GLN A 29 1.66 0.41 -2.01
N LEU A 30 0.58 0.85 -1.40
CA LEU A 30 -0.62 0.08 -1.15
C LEU A 30 -1.74 0.43 -2.15
N ASN A 31 -2.27 -0.58 -2.85
CA ASN A 31 -3.56 -0.48 -3.53
C ASN A 31 -4.66 -0.95 -2.58
N ALA A 32 -5.21 -0.04 -1.77
CA ALA A 32 -6.32 -0.31 -0.85
C ALA A 32 -7.47 0.71 -0.96
N GLN A 33 -7.62 1.31 -2.15
CA GLN A 33 -8.56 2.39 -2.39
C GLN A 33 -10.02 1.91 -2.45
N SER A 34 -10.26 0.66 -2.87
CA SER A 34 -11.61 0.13 -3.06
C SER A 34 -11.68 -1.39 -3.17
N ALA A 35 -12.70 -1.99 -2.53
CA ALA A 35 -13.00 -3.42 -2.69
C ALA A 35 -13.39 -3.77 -4.14
N THR A 36 -14.02 -2.84 -4.86
CA THR A 36 -14.40 -3.02 -6.27
C THR A 36 -13.17 -3.13 -7.17
N GLY A 37 -12.19 -2.24 -7.00
CA GLY A 37 -10.91 -2.27 -7.70
C GLY A 37 -10.13 -3.53 -7.36
N LEU A 38 -10.10 -3.91 -6.08
CA LEU A 38 -9.47 -5.16 -5.63
C LEU A 38 -10.01 -6.39 -6.39
N GLY A 39 -11.33 -6.47 -6.62
CA GLY A 39 -11.95 -7.58 -7.35
C GLY A 39 -11.58 -7.69 -8.83
N ARG A 40 -10.94 -6.65 -9.39
CA ARG A 40 -10.48 -6.58 -10.79
C ARG A 40 -8.98 -6.32 -10.94
N ALA A 41 -8.20 -6.57 -9.89
CA ALA A 41 -6.76 -6.27 -9.86
C ALA A 41 -6.45 -4.80 -10.24
N PHE A 42 -7.33 -3.87 -9.84
CA PHE A 42 -7.26 -2.43 -10.11
C PHE A 42 -7.21 -2.07 -11.62
N ALA A 43 -7.65 -2.97 -12.50
CA ALA A 43 -7.73 -2.71 -13.94
C ALA A 43 -8.82 -1.68 -14.26
N GLY A 44 -8.45 -0.61 -14.95
CA GLY A 44 -9.36 0.47 -15.34
C GLY A 44 -9.65 1.50 -14.25
N ASP A 45 -8.95 1.46 -13.11
CA ASP A 45 -9.29 2.24 -11.93
C ASP A 45 -9.17 3.76 -12.12
N ALA A 46 -8.39 4.25 -13.09
CA ALA A 46 -8.36 5.68 -13.41
C ALA A 46 -9.55 6.15 -14.30
N VAL A 47 -10.52 5.28 -14.64
CA VAL A 47 -11.65 5.65 -15.51
C VAL A 47 -13.00 4.96 -15.22
N ILE A 48 -13.05 3.90 -14.38
CA ILE A 48 -14.30 3.21 -14.09
C ILE A 48 -15.00 3.82 -12.87
N ALA A 49 -16.10 4.54 -13.13
CA ALA A 49 -16.93 5.17 -12.10
C ALA A 49 -18.07 4.26 -11.58
N ASP A 50 -17.72 3.08 -11.06
CA ASP A 50 -18.72 2.18 -10.43
C ASP A 50 -19.24 2.76 -9.10
N ASN A 51 -18.41 3.52 -8.38
CA ASN A 51 -18.73 4.15 -7.11
C ASN A 51 -17.72 5.26 -6.77
N ALA A 52 -17.93 5.96 -5.65
CA ALA A 52 -17.20 7.19 -5.33
C ALA A 52 -15.69 7.00 -5.15
N SER A 53 -15.20 5.77 -4.91
CA SER A 53 -13.78 5.50 -4.70
C SER A 53 -12.87 5.84 -5.88
N VAL A 54 -13.42 5.89 -7.10
CA VAL A 54 -12.68 6.21 -8.32
C VAL A 54 -11.96 7.57 -8.25
N MET A 55 -12.50 8.52 -7.50
CA MET A 55 -11.91 9.87 -7.35
C MET A 55 -10.50 9.82 -6.72
N SER A 56 -10.21 8.78 -5.93
CA SER A 56 -8.90 8.58 -5.31
C SER A 56 -7.83 8.22 -6.35
N ARG A 57 -8.22 7.71 -7.51
CA ARG A 57 -7.31 7.35 -8.60
C ARG A 57 -7.23 8.42 -9.67
N ASN A 58 -8.35 9.04 -10.01
CA ASN A 58 -8.41 10.12 -10.99
C ASN A 58 -9.50 11.12 -10.58
N PRO A 59 -9.17 12.37 -10.23
CA PRO A 59 -10.18 13.36 -9.85
C PRO A 59 -11.18 13.65 -10.99
N ALA A 60 -10.78 13.54 -12.25
CA ALA A 60 -11.66 13.86 -13.39
C ALA A 60 -12.87 12.93 -13.51
N THR A 61 -12.79 11.71 -12.99
CA THR A 61 -13.90 10.73 -13.02
C THR A 61 -15.07 11.16 -12.15
N MET A 62 -14.91 12.15 -11.25
CA MET A 62 -16.03 12.72 -10.50
C MET A 62 -17.11 13.30 -11.42
N THR A 63 -16.73 13.78 -12.61
CA THR A 63 -17.68 14.29 -13.60
C THR A 63 -18.56 13.20 -14.21
N LEU A 64 -18.28 11.91 -13.97
CA LEU A 64 -19.11 10.79 -14.41
C LEU A 64 -20.30 10.52 -13.48
N PHE A 65 -20.42 11.27 -12.37
CA PHE A 65 -21.51 11.17 -11.41
C PHE A 65 -22.51 12.31 -11.62
N ASP A 66 -23.79 11.97 -11.72
CA ASP A 66 -24.91 12.91 -11.82
C ASP A 66 -25.55 13.22 -10.45
N LYS A 67 -25.22 12.43 -9.43
CA LYS A 67 -25.73 12.54 -8.07
C LYS A 67 -24.61 12.44 -7.05
N THR A 68 -24.89 12.95 -5.85
CA THR A 68 -24.01 12.75 -4.70
C THR A 68 -23.81 11.24 -4.47
N ALA A 69 -22.55 10.82 -4.34
CA ALA A 69 -22.17 9.44 -4.16
C ALA A 69 -21.23 9.28 -2.95
N LEU A 70 -21.51 8.30 -2.11
CA LEU A 70 -20.73 7.95 -0.94
C LEU A 70 -20.28 6.50 -1.05
N SER A 71 -19.01 6.22 -0.77
CA SER A 71 -18.46 4.87 -0.61
C SER A 71 -17.70 4.76 0.70
N LEU A 72 -17.99 3.69 1.45
CA LEU A 72 -17.38 3.36 2.74
C LEU A 72 -16.89 1.92 2.66
N GLY A 73 -15.61 1.69 2.86
CA GLY A 73 -15.05 0.35 2.76
C GLY A 73 -13.81 0.17 3.60
N PHE A 74 -13.29 -1.05 3.52
CA PHE A 74 -11.98 -1.39 4.01
C PHE A 74 -11.43 -2.56 3.21
N GLU A 75 -10.11 -2.69 3.24
CA GLU A 75 -9.40 -3.86 2.75
C GLU A 75 -8.57 -4.46 3.88
N THR A 76 -8.52 -5.77 3.92
CA THR A 76 -7.64 -6.53 4.79
C THR A 76 -6.52 -7.11 3.95
N ILE A 77 -5.30 -7.07 4.46
CA ILE A 77 -4.16 -7.65 3.76
C ILE A 77 -3.36 -8.50 4.74
N THR A 78 -3.38 -9.81 4.50
CA THR A 78 -2.63 -10.80 5.25
C THR A 78 -1.36 -11.13 4.48
N SER A 79 -0.24 -10.55 4.94
CA SER A 79 1.08 -10.77 4.35
C SER A 79 1.70 -12.03 4.93
N LYS A 80 2.25 -12.89 4.06
CA LYS A 80 2.92 -14.14 4.41
C LYS A 80 4.38 -14.03 3.99
N ILE A 81 5.23 -13.64 4.94
CA ILE A 81 6.63 -13.33 4.68
C ILE A 81 7.50 -14.44 5.27
N LYS A 82 8.30 -15.04 4.40
CA LYS A 82 9.26 -16.08 4.76
C LYS A 82 10.67 -15.67 4.40
N VAL A 83 11.59 -15.98 5.28
CA VAL A 83 13.03 -15.97 5.07
C VAL A 83 13.48 -17.43 5.19
N LYS A 84 13.96 -18.01 4.09
CA LYS A 84 14.32 -19.42 3.96
C LYS A 84 15.74 -19.58 3.44
N ASN A 85 16.35 -20.74 3.68
CA ASN A 85 17.75 -21.01 3.33
C ASN A 85 18.69 -19.95 3.92
N ALA A 86 18.36 -19.43 5.09
CA ALA A 86 19.01 -18.30 5.70
C ALA A 86 20.18 -18.76 6.56
N THR A 87 21.37 -18.33 6.17
CA THR A 87 22.61 -18.53 6.92
C THR A 87 23.08 -17.18 7.45
N TYR A 88 23.06 -17.04 8.76
CA TYR A 88 23.68 -15.94 9.47
C TYR A 88 25.11 -16.31 9.82
N THR A 89 26.05 -15.40 9.62
CA THR A 89 27.44 -15.55 10.06
C THR A 89 27.81 -14.37 10.91
N GLY A 90 28.01 -14.62 12.21
CA GLY A 90 28.44 -13.61 13.18
C GLY A 90 29.72 -14.03 13.91
N PRO A 91 30.09 -13.34 15.00
CA PRO A 91 31.31 -13.62 15.75
C PRO A 91 31.40 -15.02 16.35
N MET A 92 30.23 -15.65 16.61
CA MET A 92 30.13 -17.01 17.14
C MET A 92 30.12 -18.10 16.05
N GLY A 93 30.29 -17.73 14.78
CA GLY A 93 30.23 -18.63 13.63
C GLY A 93 28.91 -18.55 12.87
N ALA A 94 28.65 -19.57 12.06
CA ALA A 94 27.45 -19.64 11.21
C ALA A 94 26.29 -20.38 11.90
N SER A 95 25.07 -19.87 11.72
CA SER A 95 23.84 -20.45 12.23
C SER A 95 22.67 -20.23 11.27
N SER A 96 21.59 -21.00 11.43
CA SER A 96 20.36 -20.76 10.67
C SER A 96 19.66 -19.49 11.17
N ALA A 97 19.13 -18.72 10.23
CA ALA A 97 18.27 -17.57 10.49
C ALA A 97 16.94 -17.69 9.73
N ASP A 98 16.44 -18.91 9.52
CA ASP A 98 15.15 -19.09 8.86
C ASP A 98 14.02 -18.48 9.71
N TYR A 99 13.04 -17.87 9.05
CA TYR A 99 11.90 -17.22 9.68
C TYR A 99 10.65 -17.37 8.83
N ASN A 100 9.54 -17.84 9.40
CA ASN A 100 8.37 -18.23 8.62
C ASN A 100 7.19 -17.26 8.68
N ASP A 101 7.24 -16.25 9.55
CA ASP A 101 6.07 -15.42 9.85
C ASP A 101 6.44 -13.98 10.19
N ALA A 102 7.20 -13.32 9.29
CA ALA A 102 7.55 -11.91 9.47
C ALA A 102 6.42 -10.96 9.04
N GLY A 103 5.29 -11.49 8.56
CA GLY A 103 4.14 -10.74 8.10
C GLY A 103 3.01 -10.68 9.13
N THR A 104 1.96 -9.92 8.82
CA THR A 104 0.77 -9.82 9.68
C THR A 104 -0.47 -9.51 8.83
N THR A 105 -1.62 -9.38 9.48
CA THR A 105 -2.86 -8.87 8.87
C THR A 105 -3.10 -7.40 9.22
N SER A 106 -3.38 -6.61 8.20
CA SER A 106 -3.78 -5.20 8.27
C SER A 106 -5.23 -5.00 7.97
N VAL A 107 -5.74 -3.83 8.36
CA VAL A 107 -6.96 -3.24 7.85
C VAL A 107 -6.65 -1.84 7.34
N ALA A 108 -7.03 -1.56 6.09
CA ALA A 108 -6.93 -0.27 5.43
C ALA A 108 -8.34 0.25 5.13
N PRO A 109 -8.90 1.13 5.96
CA PRO A 109 -10.21 1.73 5.70
C PRO A 109 -10.15 2.74 4.56
N ASN A 110 -11.27 2.91 3.85
CA ASN A 110 -11.42 3.92 2.82
C ASN A 110 -12.82 4.56 2.86
N ILE A 111 -12.87 5.87 2.64
CA ILE A 111 -14.06 6.71 2.67
C ILE A 111 -13.97 7.67 1.50
N HIS A 112 -15.01 7.76 0.68
CA HIS A 112 -15.04 8.62 -0.50
C HIS A 112 -16.40 9.27 -0.67
N LEU A 113 -16.42 10.57 -0.94
CA LEU A 113 -17.62 11.35 -1.18
C LEU A 113 -17.43 12.20 -2.43
N ILE A 114 -18.35 12.07 -3.39
CA ILE A 114 -18.43 12.92 -4.58
C ILE A 114 -19.76 13.69 -4.52
N VAL A 115 -19.71 14.98 -4.81
CA VAL A 115 -20.86 15.89 -4.83
C VAL A 115 -20.83 16.70 -6.13
N PRO A 116 -21.69 16.34 -7.11
CA PRO A 116 -21.95 17.18 -8.27
C PRO A 116 -22.59 18.51 -7.84
N ILE A 117 -22.09 19.62 -8.37
CA ILE A 117 -22.67 20.96 -8.17
C ILE A 117 -23.68 21.23 -9.28
N ASP A 118 -23.29 20.94 -10.51
CA ASP A 118 -24.10 21.08 -11.73
C ASP A 118 -23.60 20.08 -12.79
N GLU A 119 -24.05 20.22 -14.05
CA GLU A 119 -23.65 19.33 -15.16
C GLU A 119 -22.16 19.42 -15.54
N GLN A 120 -21.44 20.45 -15.10
CA GLN A 120 -20.05 20.69 -15.42
C GLN A 120 -19.11 20.47 -14.24
N PHE A 121 -19.51 20.88 -13.03
CA PHE A 121 -18.65 20.92 -11.86
C PHE A 121 -19.02 19.87 -10.82
N SER A 122 -18.00 19.24 -10.26
CA SER A 122 -18.12 18.35 -9.10
C SER A 122 -16.97 18.59 -8.15
N TRP A 123 -17.21 18.40 -6.86
CA TRP A 123 -16.14 18.31 -5.86
C TRP A 123 -16.23 16.98 -5.13
N GLY A 124 -15.15 16.59 -4.48
CA GLY A 124 -15.16 15.41 -3.65
C GLY A 124 -14.08 15.44 -2.58
N ALA A 125 -14.29 14.63 -1.54
CA ALA A 125 -13.35 14.41 -0.47
C ALA A 125 -13.17 12.92 -0.21
N ASN A 126 -11.95 12.50 0.15
CA ASN A 126 -11.66 11.10 0.47
C ASN A 126 -10.64 10.95 1.59
N ILE A 127 -10.69 9.78 2.23
CA ILE A 127 -9.75 9.32 3.24
C ILE A 127 -9.41 7.87 2.93
N TYR A 128 -8.13 7.56 2.72
CA TYR A 128 -7.65 6.23 2.34
C TYR A 128 -6.15 6.11 2.58
N SER A 129 -5.53 4.98 2.26
CA SER A 129 -4.08 4.76 2.38
C SER A 129 -3.45 4.43 1.03
N ASN A 130 -2.34 5.10 0.69
CA ASN A 130 -1.54 4.80 -0.51
C ASN A 130 -0.23 4.07 -0.21
N PHE A 131 0.20 4.04 1.05
CA PHE A 131 1.45 3.42 1.48
C PHE A 131 1.27 2.68 2.80
N GLY A 132 1.88 1.51 2.90
CA GLY A 132 1.89 0.67 4.08
C GLY A 132 2.90 -0.46 3.97
N THR A 133 3.62 -0.74 5.05
CA THR A 133 4.45 -1.96 5.22
C THR A 133 4.62 -2.34 6.68
N ARG A 134 4.75 -3.65 6.96
CA ARG A 134 5.32 -4.17 8.21
C ARG A 134 6.11 -5.42 7.97
N THR A 135 7.27 -5.44 8.59
CA THR A 135 7.98 -6.66 8.91
C THR A 135 8.36 -6.60 10.38
N ASP A 136 8.17 -7.72 11.07
CA ASP A 136 8.55 -7.85 12.46
C ASP A 136 9.15 -9.23 12.66
N PHE A 137 10.46 -9.27 12.91
CA PHE A 137 11.19 -10.50 13.16
C PHE A 137 11.21 -10.86 14.65
N GLY A 138 10.80 -9.95 15.53
CA GLY A 138 10.90 -10.08 16.97
C GLY A 138 12.34 -9.95 17.51
N LYS A 139 12.46 -9.55 18.78
CA LYS A 139 13.75 -9.22 19.42
C LYS A 139 14.76 -10.38 19.47
N GLY A 140 14.28 -11.62 19.45
CA GLY A 140 15.11 -12.83 19.52
C GLY A 140 15.57 -13.38 18.17
N TYR A 141 15.25 -12.71 17.06
CA TYR A 141 15.64 -13.19 15.74
C TYR A 141 17.16 -13.26 15.58
N THR A 142 17.64 -14.30 14.91
CA THR A 142 19.09 -14.58 14.84
C THR A 142 19.88 -13.48 14.16
N ALA A 143 19.27 -12.81 13.17
CA ALA A 143 19.86 -11.74 12.38
C ALA A 143 19.10 -10.41 12.60
N ASN A 144 18.83 -10.07 13.86
CA ASN A 144 17.98 -8.94 14.26
C ASN A 144 18.50 -7.56 13.80
N GLU A 145 19.81 -7.42 13.61
CA GLU A 145 20.43 -6.22 13.04
C GLU A 145 20.09 -5.99 11.56
N PHE A 146 19.61 -7.03 10.86
CA PHE A 146 19.16 -6.96 9.47
C PHE A 146 17.62 -6.92 9.39
N GLY A 147 16.94 -7.81 10.11
CA GLY A 147 15.48 -7.96 10.09
C GLY A 147 14.77 -6.90 10.93
N GLY A 148 14.88 -7.02 12.25
CA GLY A 148 14.28 -6.09 13.22
C GLY A 148 12.78 -5.83 13.01
N GLU A 149 12.37 -4.61 13.34
CA GLU A 149 11.01 -4.11 13.07
C GLU A 149 11.09 -3.00 12.02
N THR A 150 10.29 -3.10 10.96
CA THR A 150 10.07 -2.03 9.99
C THR A 150 8.58 -1.86 9.80
N GLU A 151 8.08 -0.65 9.97
CA GLU A 151 6.68 -0.31 9.75
C GLU A 151 6.60 1.06 9.07
N ILE A 152 5.72 1.15 8.07
CA ILE A 152 5.32 2.40 7.44
C ILE A 152 3.79 2.39 7.38
N LEU A 153 3.19 3.51 7.75
CA LEU A 153 1.77 3.77 7.61
C LEU A 153 1.56 5.12 6.96
N SER A 154 0.57 5.20 6.08
CA SER A 154 0.09 6.48 5.56
C SER A 154 -1.44 6.60 5.62
N VAL A 155 -1.91 7.83 5.78
CA VAL A 155 -3.31 8.21 5.60
C VAL A 155 -3.34 9.45 4.70
N ASN A 156 -4.04 9.34 3.58
CA ASN A 156 -4.28 10.40 2.61
C ASN A 156 -5.64 11.03 2.90
N PHE A 157 -5.67 12.35 3.05
CA PHE A 157 -6.88 13.17 3.10
C PHE A 157 -6.93 14.01 1.82
N GLY A 158 -7.80 13.64 0.90
CA GLY A 158 -7.92 14.31 -0.39
C GLY A 158 -9.11 15.27 -0.44
N LEU A 159 -8.90 16.42 -1.09
CA LEU A 159 -9.96 17.33 -1.52
C LEU A 159 -9.72 17.67 -2.99
N SER A 160 -10.71 17.41 -3.83
CA SER A 160 -10.58 17.54 -5.29
C SER A 160 -11.77 18.25 -5.92
N GLY A 161 -11.53 18.90 -7.04
CA GLY A 161 -12.53 19.42 -7.95
C GLY A 161 -12.38 18.82 -9.34
N ALA A 162 -13.48 18.73 -10.08
CA ALA A 162 -13.49 18.28 -11.46
C ALA A 162 -14.42 19.14 -12.31
N TYR A 163 -14.06 19.26 -13.58
CA TYR A 163 -14.73 20.07 -14.58
C TYR A 163 -14.90 19.31 -15.89
N ARG A 164 -16.14 19.19 -16.36
CA ARG A 164 -16.49 18.64 -17.66
C ARG A 164 -16.41 19.76 -18.70
N ILE A 165 -15.38 19.70 -19.55
CA ILE A 165 -15.12 20.71 -20.59
C ILE A 165 -16.16 20.59 -21.71
N ASN A 166 -16.45 19.36 -22.12
CA ASN A 166 -17.43 19.05 -23.15
C ASN A 166 -17.88 17.58 -23.01
N LYS A 167 -18.62 17.06 -24.01
CA LYS A 167 -19.12 15.68 -24.00
C LYS A 167 -18.03 14.59 -24.00
N GLN A 168 -16.81 14.92 -24.35
CA GLN A 168 -15.71 13.97 -24.46
C GLN A 168 -14.63 14.21 -23.40
N TRP A 169 -14.40 15.44 -22.99
CA TRP A 169 -13.26 15.79 -22.14
C TRP A 169 -13.69 16.28 -20.77
N SER A 170 -13.10 15.67 -19.75
CA SER A 170 -13.15 16.13 -18.36
C SER A 170 -11.74 16.25 -17.79
N ILE A 171 -11.56 17.19 -16.86
CA ILE A 171 -10.33 17.39 -16.10
C ILE A 171 -10.65 17.43 -14.61
N GLY A 172 -9.67 17.10 -13.78
CA GLY A 172 -9.78 17.21 -12.33
C GLY A 172 -8.43 17.50 -11.71
N ALA A 173 -8.48 18.13 -10.54
CA ALA A 173 -7.31 18.43 -9.74
C ALA A 173 -7.68 18.42 -8.25
N GLY A 174 -6.72 18.08 -7.41
CA GLY A 174 -6.91 18.02 -5.97
C GLY A 174 -5.62 18.16 -5.19
N LEU A 175 -5.79 18.41 -3.90
CA LEU A 175 -4.72 18.42 -2.91
C LEU A 175 -4.87 17.19 -2.00
N ASP A 176 -3.73 16.63 -1.61
CA ASP A 176 -3.67 15.52 -0.67
C ASP A 176 -2.84 15.94 0.54
N LEU A 177 -3.45 16.00 1.72
CA LEU A 177 -2.72 16.04 2.97
C LEU A 177 -2.40 14.60 3.37
N ILE A 178 -1.12 14.30 3.55
CA ILE A 178 -0.64 12.93 3.76
C ILE A 178 -0.01 12.87 5.14
N TYR A 179 -0.65 12.14 6.05
CA TYR A 179 -0.05 11.75 7.32
C TYR A 179 0.80 10.50 7.08
N GLY A 180 2.06 10.53 7.53
CA GLY A 180 2.96 9.39 7.49
C GLY A 180 3.49 9.08 8.88
N GLN A 181 3.56 7.79 9.23
CA GLN A 181 4.17 7.30 10.45
C GLN A 181 5.12 6.14 10.09
N GLY A 182 6.27 6.06 10.75
CA GLY A 182 7.22 4.96 10.55
C GLY A 182 7.91 4.51 11.83
N THR A 183 8.13 3.20 11.93
CA THR A 183 8.96 2.57 12.97
C THR A 183 10.11 1.85 12.28
N LEU A 184 11.32 2.03 12.80
CA LEU A 184 12.51 1.33 12.33
C LEU A 184 13.38 0.97 13.52
N LYS A 185 13.43 -0.31 13.88
CA LYS A 185 14.21 -0.80 15.02
C LYS A 185 15.18 -1.87 14.57
N ARG A 186 16.46 -1.68 14.88
CA ARG A 186 17.55 -2.64 14.63
C ARG A 186 18.41 -2.71 15.88
N ALA A 187 18.76 -3.93 16.29
CA ALA A 187 19.65 -4.15 17.41
C ALA A 187 20.40 -5.46 17.23
N PHE A 188 21.62 -5.54 17.75
CA PHE A 188 22.25 -6.83 17.99
C PHE A 188 21.50 -7.58 19.09
N ARG A 189 21.58 -8.91 19.06
CA ARG A 189 21.03 -9.76 20.12
C ARG A 189 21.76 -9.56 21.44
N ASP A 190 21.09 -9.83 22.55
CA ASP A 190 21.70 -9.80 23.90
C ASP A 190 22.85 -10.80 24.05
N ASP A 191 22.88 -11.84 23.22
CA ASP A 191 23.88 -12.91 23.19
C ASP A 191 24.72 -12.91 21.90
N PHE A 192 24.87 -11.76 21.23
CA PHE A 192 25.61 -11.61 19.97
C PHE A 192 27.05 -12.16 20.03
N TYR A 193 27.74 -11.98 21.16
CA TYR A 193 29.02 -12.61 21.48
C TYR A 193 29.03 -13.14 22.93
N THR A 194 29.26 -14.43 23.09
CA THR A 194 29.36 -15.11 24.39
C THR A 194 30.74 -15.74 24.65
N GLY A 195 31.69 -15.51 23.75
CA GLY A 195 33.06 -16.00 23.89
C GLY A 195 33.86 -15.29 25.00
N PRO A 196 35.01 -15.85 25.39
CA PRO A 196 35.88 -15.23 26.38
C PRO A 196 36.43 -13.88 25.89
N VAL A 197 36.53 -12.90 26.79
CA VAL A 197 37.16 -11.60 26.51
C VAL A 197 38.65 -11.73 26.84
N ILE A 198 39.45 -12.06 25.82
CA ILE A 198 40.88 -12.36 25.97
C ILE A 198 41.74 -11.19 25.47
N ASN A 199 41.18 -10.28 24.64
CA ASN A 199 41.89 -9.15 24.05
C ASN A 199 40.94 -7.94 23.78
N PRO A 200 41.46 -6.78 23.35
CA PRO A 200 40.63 -5.61 23.09
C PRO A 200 39.56 -5.83 22.01
N GLU A 201 39.85 -6.59 20.95
CA GLU A 201 38.90 -6.86 19.87
C GLU A 201 37.68 -7.68 20.35
N THR A 202 37.90 -8.73 21.13
CA THR A 202 36.83 -9.53 21.76
C THR A 202 36.04 -8.74 22.80
N GLY A 203 36.69 -7.78 23.48
CA GLY A 203 36.01 -6.82 24.36
C GLY A 203 35.05 -5.89 23.61
N LEU A 204 35.43 -5.44 22.41
CA LEU A 204 34.56 -4.62 21.55
C LEU A 204 33.33 -5.41 21.06
N LEU A 205 33.48 -6.70 20.74
CA LEU A 205 32.37 -7.55 20.31
C LEU A 205 31.35 -7.80 21.43
N ASN A 206 31.82 -8.03 22.66
CA ASN A 206 30.93 -8.18 23.82
C ASN A 206 30.12 -6.90 24.07
N ALA A 207 30.71 -5.71 23.88
CA ALA A 207 30.02 -4.44 24.00
C ALA A 207 28.93 -4.20 22.93
N LEU A 208 28.83 -5.05 21.91
CA LEU A 208 27.74 -5.02 20.93
C LEU A 208 26.49 -5.78 21.40
N ASN A 209 26.57 -6.61 22.45
CA ASN A 209 25.43 -7.36 22.97
C ASN A 209 24.28 -6.43 23.35
N GLY A 210 23.10 -6.67 22.77
CA GLY A 210 21.88 -5.89 23.00
C GLY A 210 21.95 -4.44 22.49
N ARG A 211 23.04 -4.05 21.80
CA ARG A 211 23.24 -2.68 21.36
C ARG A 211 22.21 -2.32 20.29
N GLN A 212 21.45 -1.26 20.55
CA GLN A 212 20.58 -0.64 19.56
C GLN A 212 21.41 0.03 18.46
N LEU A 213 21.05 -0.26 17.22
CA LEU A 213 21.66 0.30 16.00
C LEU A 213 20.78 1.40 15.41
N VAL A 214 19.48 1.16 15.42
CA VAL A 214 18.46 2.11 15.00
C VAL A 214 17.28 1.93 15.94
N ASP A 215 16.75 3.03 16.48
CA ASP A 215 15.57 3.01 17.34
C ASP A 215 14.71 4.22 17.01
N ILE A 216 13.94 4.10 15.94
CA ILE A 216 12.88 5.04 15.57
C ILE A 216 11.57 4.38 15.95
N ASP A 217 10.83 4.97 16.89
CA ASP A 217 9.52 4.46 17.30
C ASP A 217 8.44 5.46 16.89
N LYS A 218 7.60 5.07 15.93
CA LYS A 218 6.43 5.86 15.52
C LYS A 218 6.74 7.31 15.16
N ALA A 219 7.85 7.55 14.46
CA ALA A 219 8.14 8.88 13.95
C ALA A 219 7.03 9.29 12.98
N ASP A 220 6.46 10.48 13.14
CA ASP A 220 5.34 10.93 12.30
C ASP A 220 5.50 12.33 11.74
N GLY A 221 4.80 12.60 10.64
CA GLY A 221 4.82 13.89 9.97
C GLY A 221 3.75 14.01 8.90
N PHE A 222 3.66 15.21 8.34
CA PHE A 222 2.72 15.54 7.27
C PHE A 222 3.45 15.99 6.00
N GLY A 223 2.90 15.61 4.86
CA GLY A 223 3.25 16.12 3.55
C GLY A 223 2.02 16.66 2.82
N VAL A 224 2.22 17.63 1.94
CA VAL A 224 1.17 18.14 1.04
C VAL A 224 1.53 17.76 -0.39
N GLY A 225 0.75 16.85 -0.96
CA GLY A 225 0.81 16.44 -2.36
C GLY A 225 -0.31 17.05 -3.18
N PHE A 226 -0.32 16.72 -4.47
CA PHE A 226 -1.43 17.05 -5.36
C PHE A 226 -1.69 15.91 -6.32
N ASN A 227 -2.90 15.88 -6.87
CA ASN A 227 -3.26 14.98 -7.95
C ASN A 227 -3.97 15.75 -9.06
N ILE A 228 -3.76 15.31 -10.29
CA ILE A 228 -4.43 15.81 -11.48
C ILE A 228 -4.86 14.62 -12.34
N GLY A 229 -5.88 14.82 -13.16
CA GLY A 229 -6.24 13.82 -14.14
C GLY A 229 -7.21 14.33 -15.19
N THR A 230 -7.41 13.48 -16.18
CA THR A 230 -8.33 13.71 -17.28
C THR A 230 -9.06 12.43 -17.63
N VAL A 231 -10.26 12.58 -18.17
CA VAL A 231 -11.06 11.51 -18.77
C VAL A 231 -11.40 11.93 -20.19
N PHE A 232 -11.23 10.98 -21.11
CA PHE A 232 -11.70 11.07 -22.49
C PHE A 232 -12.79 10.02 -22.73
N GLU A 233 -14.02 10.46 -22.96
CA GLU A 233 -15.16 9.62 -23.33
C GLU A 233 -15.29 9.61 -24.86
N LEU A 234 -15.00 8.47 -25.49
CA LEU A 234 -15.30 8.26 -26.90
C LEU A 234 -16.81 8.13 -27.09
N ASN A 235 -17.44 7.39 -26.18
CA ASN A 235 -18.89 7.25 -26.01
C ASN A 235 -19.18 6.68 -24.60
N GLU A 236 -20.44 6.44 -24.27
CA GLU A 236 -20.87 5.92 -22.95
C GLU A 236 -20.26 4.56 -22.58
N ASN A 237 -19.84 3.77 -23.59
CA ASN A 237 -19.28 2.44 -23.41
C ASN A 237 -17.75 2.42 -23.46
N ASN A 238 -17.09 3.49 -23.94
CA ASN A 238 -15.66 3.50 -24.22
C ASN A 238 -15.02 4.78 -23.72
N ARG A 239 -14.13 4.65 -22.74
CA ARG A 239 -13.48 5.80 -22.10
C ARG A 239 -12.07 5.47 -21.67
N PHE A 240 -11.27 6.52 -21.59
CA PHE A 240 -9.87 6.48 -21.20
C PHE A 240 -9.61 7.48 -20.10
N GLY A 241 -8.74 7.12 -19.16
CA GLY A 241 -8.32 7.97 -18.06
C GLY A 241 -6.81 8.11 -18.02
N LEU A 242 -6.34 9.30 -17.69
CA LEU A 242 -4.93 9.54 -17.35
C LEU A 242 -4.89 10.35 -16.06
N SER A 243 -4.13 9.89 -15.07
CA SER A 243 -3.91 10.62 -13.83
C SER A 243 -2.44 10.67 -13.46
N TYR A 244 -2.10 11.70 -12.68
CA TYR A 244 -0.79 11.88 -12.07
C TYR A 244 -0.96 12.36 -10.63
N ARG A 245 -0.15 11.80 -9.74
CA ARG A 245 -0.11 12.11 -8.32
C ARG A 245 1.32 12.42 -7.91
N TYR A 246 1.51 13.60 -7.36
CA TYR A 246 2.75 13.99 -6.72
C TYR A 246 2.69 13.70 -5.22
N THR A 247 3.71 13.05 -4.69
CA THR A 247 3.85 12.76 -3.26
C THR A 247 5.15 13.36 -2.73
N PRO A 248 5.11 14.27 -1.74
CA PRO A 248 6.33 14.89 -1.23
C PRO A 248 7.12 13.95 -0.30
N GLU A 249 8.40 14.28 -0.09
CA GLU A 249 9.18 13.75 1.04
C GLU A 249 8.54 14.19 2.36
N ILE A 250 8.23 13.24 3.24
CA ILE A 250 7.72 13.52 4.59
C ILE A 250 8.89 13.55 5.56
N THR A 251 9.00 14.64 6.33
CA THR A 251 9.89 14.68 7.50
C THR A 251 9.12 14.20 8.72
N ALA A 252 9.38 12.97 9.14
CA ALA A 252 8.77 12.32 10.30
C ALA A 252 9.62 12.53 11.55
N LYS A 253 9.01 12.71 12.73
CA LYS A 253 9.69 13.04 14.00
C LYS A 253 9.32 12.07 15.12
N ASP A 254 10.34 11.62 15.85
CA ASP A 254 10.23 10.87 17.11
C ASP A 254 11.02 11.64 18.19
N GLY A 255 10.32 12.51 18.93
CA GLY A 255 10.97 13.46 19.82
C GLY A 255 11.89 14.43 19.06
N ASP A 256 13.19 14.38 19.33
CA ASP A 256 14.22 15.17 18.65
C ASP A 256 14.78 14.49 17.38
N LYS A 257 14.49 13.20 17.20
CA LYS A 257 14.90 12.41 16.03
C LYS A 257 14.07 12.78 14.82
N GLU A 258 14.70 13.01 13.67
CA GLU A 258 13.99 13.18 12.40
C GLU A 258 14.40 12.12 11.38
N VAL A 259 13.42 11.61 10.63
CA VAL A 259 13.59 10.70 9.50
C VAL A 259 12.91 11.31 8.28
N LYS A 260 13.63 11.39 7.17
CA LYS A 260 13.07 11.79 5.88
C LYS A 260 12.64 10.57 5.10
N LEU A 261 11.34 10.46 4.86
CA LEU A 261 10.72 9.40 4.09
C LEU A 261 10.36 9.92 2.70
N PRO A 262 11.15 9.61 1.65
CA PRO A 262 10.74 9.89 0.29
C PRO A 262 9.59 8.96 -0.10
N LEU A 263 8.57 9.51 -0.75
CA LEU A 263 7.44 8.78 -1.28
C LEU A 263 7.39 8.97 -2.80
N PRO A 264 7.02 7.96 -3.58
CA PRO A 264 7.03 8.04 -5.03
C PRO A 264 5.84 8.83 -5.58
N ASP A 265 6.08 9.48 -6.71
CA ASP A 265 5.04 9.95 -7.60
C ASP A 265 4.43 8.77 -8.36
N MET A 266 3.19 8.92 -8.82
CA MET A 266 2.51 7.90 -9.61
C MET A 266 1.81 8.51 -10.82
N ALA A 267 1.88 7.81 -11.95
CA ALA A 267 1.08 8.13 -13.13
C ALA A 267 0.33 6.88 -13.58
N GLU A 268 -0.94 7.01 -13.97
CA GLU A 268 -1.72 5.88 -14.44
C GLU A 268 -2.54 6.22 -15.68
N PHE A 269 -2.45 5.34 -16.68
CA PHE A 269 -3.35 5.31 -17.82
C PHE A 269 -4.30 4.12 -17.69
N SER A 270 -5.58 4.34 -17.97
CA SER A 270 -6.62 3.30 -17.91
C SER A 270 -7.53 3.34 -19.12
N GLY A 271 -8.00 2.17 -19.54
CA GLY A 271 -9.07 2.01 -20.53
C GLY A 271 -10.24 1.20 -19.97
N TYR A 272 -11.45 1.57 -20.38
CA TYR A 272 -12.67 0.81 -20.12
C TYR A 272 -13.48 0.70 -21.41
N HIS A 273 -13.89 -0.54 -21.71
CA HIS A 273 -14.64 -0.90 -22.91
C HIS A 273 -15.77 -1.84 -22.54
N ARG A 274 -17.01 -1.34 -22.53
CA ARG A 274 -18.20 -2.19 -22.51
C ARG A 274 -18.48 -2.65 -23.93
N LEU A 275 -18.50 -3.96 -24.14
CA LEU A 275 -18.76 -4.55 -25.44
C LEU A 275 -20.21 -4.26 -25.84
N GLU A 276 -20.42 -3.84 -27.09
CA GLU A 276 -21.74 -3.55 -27.63
C GLU A 276 -22.62 -4.81 -27.59
N ASP A 277 -23.91 -4.63 -27.27
CA ASP A 277 -24.89 -5.70 -27.11
C ASP A 277 -24.47 -6.86 -26.19
N SER A 278 -23.63 -6.55 -25.20
CA SER A 278 -23.04 -7.54 -24.31
C SER A 278 -23.13 -7.14 -22.84
N ALA A 279 -23.20 -8.16 -21.99
CA ALA A 279 -23.09 -8.04 -20.54
C ALA A 279 -21.63 -7.98 -20.06
N PHE A 280 -20.65 -7.89 -20.97
CA PHE A 280 -19.23 -7.88 -20.63
C PHE A 280 -18.58 -6.52 -20.87
N ALA A 281 -17.71 -6.12 -19.93
CA ALA A 281 -16.76 -5.04 -20.12
C ALA A 281 -15.33 -5.55 -19.87
N ILE A 282 -14.39 -5.00 -20.62
CA ILE A 282 -12.95 -5.23 -20.49
C ILE A 282 -12.31 -3.92 -20.06
N HIS A 283 -11.33 -4.02 -19.17
CA HIS A 283 -10.58 -2.89 -18.68
C HIS A 283 -9.13 -3.25 -18.44
N TYR A 284 -8.28 -2.23 -18.45
CA TYR A 284 -6.85 -2.36 -18.30
C TYR A 284 -6.25 -1.08 -17.75
N SER A 285 -5.12 -1.20 -17.05
CA SER A 285 -4.30 -0.06 -16.63
C SER A 285 -2.82 -0.31 -16.83
N VAL A 286 -2.09 0.78 -17.05
CA VAL A 286 -0.63 0.85 -16.90
C VAL A 286 -0.32 1.95 -15.90
N GLN A 287 0.27 1.60 -14.77
CA GLN A 287 0.71 2.54 -13.74
C GLN A 287 2.23 2.57 -13.68
N TYR A 288 2.79 3.77 -13.68
CA TYR A 288 4.18 4.06 -13.34
C TYR A 288 4.28 4.50 -11.87
N ILE A 289 5.31 4.02 -11.17
CA ILE A 289 5.61 4.40 -9.79
C ILE A 289 7.08 4.84 -9.71
N GLY A 290 7.31 6.10 -9.35
CA GLY A 290 8.62 6.74 -9.29
C GLY A 290 9.45 6.34 -8.07
N TRP A 291 9.66 5.03 -7.87
CA TRP A 291 10.37 4.47 -6.74
C TRP A 291 11.85 4.85 -6.68
N SER A 292 12.45 5.33 -7.76
CA SER A 292 13.80 5.91 -7.76
C SER A 292 13.96 7.10 -6.80
N ALA A 293 12.86 7.71 -6.34
CA ALA A 293 12.90 8.68 -5.25
C ALA A 293 13.39 8.07 -3.92
N PHE A 294 13.24 6.75 -3.72
CA PHE A 294 13.64 6.02 -2.53
C PHE A 294 15.09 5.52 -2.62
N ASP A 295 16.03 6.47 -2.67
CA ASP A 295 17.46 6.18 -2.74
C ASP A 295 18.04 5.78 -1.36
N LYS A 296 17.71 6.54 -0.32
CA LYS A 296 18.17 6.29 1.06
C LYS A 296 17.25 6.92 2.09
N LEU A 297 17.24 6.34 3.30
CA LEU A 297 16.63 6.96 4.47
C LEU A 297 17.63 7.91 5.13
N LYS A 298 17.27 9.19 5.24
CA LYS A 298 18.12 10.21 5.87
C LYS A 298 17.65 10.43 7.31
N PHE A 299 18.60 10.40 8.23
CA PHE A 299 18.36 10.62 9.65
C PHE A 299 19.00 11.94 10.09
N LYS A 300 18.31 12.68 10.96
CA LYS A 300 18.89 13.83 11.67
C LYS A 300 18.80 13.63 13.17
N ASN A 301 19.71 14.32 13.87
CA ASN A 301 19.88 14.26 15.33
C ASN A 301 20.15 12.84 15.86
N GLN A 302 20.74 12.00 15.02
CA GLN A 302 21.07 10.61 15.32
C GLN A 302 22.36 10.22 14.62
N ASN A 303 23.16 9.38 15.28
CA ASN A 303 24.38 8.84 14.70
C ASN A 303 24.11 7.45 14.10
N ILE A 304 23.29 7.43 13.05
CA ILE A 304 22.91 6.23 12.30
C ILE A 304 23.61 6.29 10.94
N ASN A 305 24.25 5.19 10.53
CA ASN A 305 24.75 5.07 9.17
C ASN A 305 23.56 4.95 8.20
N GLU A 306 23.47 5.87 7.25
CA GLU A 306 22.43 5.83 6.22
C GLU A 306 22.58 4.54 5.39
N LYS A 307 21.52 3.73 5.33
CA LYS A 307 21.43 2.57 4.44
C LYS A 307 20.96 3.05 3.06
N ALA A 308 21.75 2.75 2.04
CA ALA A 308 21.32 2.89 0.65
C ALA A 308 20.30 1.80 0.34
N TYR A 309 19.23 2.20 -0.35
CA TYR A 309 18.20 1.32 -0.90
C TYR A 309 18.26 1.30 -2.43
N GLU A 310 18.58 2.43 -3.07
CA GLU A 310 18.75 2.56 -4.53
C GLU A 310 17.62 1.88 -5.32
N TRP A 311 16.37 2.15 -4.94
CA TRP A 311 15.23 1.53 -5.61
C TRP A 311 15.12 1.97 -7.07
N GLN A 312 14.60 1.08 -7.91
CA GLN A 312 14.27 1.35 -9.30
C GLN A 312 12.79 1.70 -9.44
N ASP A 313 12.45 2.43 -10.50
CA ASP A 313 11.05 2.70 -10.80
C ASP A 313 10.25 1.42 -11.08
N GLY A 314 9.01 1.41 -10.62
CA GLY A 314 8.11 0.27 -10.72
C GLY A 314 6.95 0.51 -11.69
N TRP A 315 6.32 -0.59 -12.11
CA TRP A 315 5.20 -0.62 -13.03
C TRP A 315 4.14 -1.62 -12.59
N HIS A 316 2.88 -1.22 -12.73
CA HIS A 316 1.75 -2.14 -12.70
C HIS A 316 1.13 -2.25 -14.08
N TYR A 317 0.96 -3.49 -14.55
CA TYR A 317 0.23 -3.82 -15.77
C TYR A 317 -0.97 -4.68 -15.38
N SER A 318 -2.17 -4.12 -15.50
CA SER A 318 -3.40 -4.82 -15.10
C SER A 318 -4.37 -4.97 -16.26
N ILE A 319 -5.07 -6.11 -16.27
CA ILE A 319 -6.17 -6.40 -17.19
C ILE A 319 -7.27 -7.11 -16.41
N GLY A 320 -8.51 -6.76 -16.68
CA GLY A 320 -9.65 -7.36 -16.02
C GLY A 320 -10.92 -7.34 -16.85
N GLY A 321 -11.91 -8.06 -16.33
CA GLY A 321 -13.24 -8.16 -16.92
C GLY A 321 -14.32 -7.95 -15.88
N THR A 322 -15.41 -7.34 -16.32
CA THR A 322 -16.65 -7.20 -15.55
C THR A 322 -17.78 -7.88 -16.31
N TYR A 323 -18.56 -8.73 -15.63
CA TYR A 323 -19.75 -9.38 -16.16
C TYR A 323 -20.98 -8.91 -15.41
N TYR A 324 -21.88 -8.20 -16.10
CA TYR A 324 -23.15 -7.73 -15.59
C TYR A 324 -24.18 -8.88 -15.65
N LEU A 325 -24.07 -9.81 -14.70
CA LEU A 325 -24.83 -11.08 -14.69
C LEU A 325 -26.35 -10.85 -14.70
N ASN A 326 -26.85 -9.98 -13.82
CA ASN A 326 -28.26 -9.60 -13.76
C ASN A 326 -28.41 -8.27 -12.99
N ARG A 327 -29.64 -7.87 -12.68
CA ARG A 327 -29.93 -6.63 -11.94
C ARG A 327 -29.27 -6.58 -10.55
N ASP A 328 -29.14 -7.73 -9.91
CA ASP A 328 -28.74 -7.80 -8.51
C ASP A 328 -27.23 -8.13 -8.37
N TRP A 329 -26.60 -8.70 -9.40
CA TRP A 329 -25.22 -9.18 -9.36
C TRP A 329 -24.35 -8.68 -10.53
N THR A 330 -23.19 -8.14 -10.17
CA THR A 330 -22.07 -7.87 -11.09
C THR A 330 -20.87 -8.70 -10.64
N LEU A 331 -20.21 -9.43 -11.55
CA LEU A 331 -19.03 -10.24 -11.25
C LEU A 331 -17.79 -9.62 -11.88
N ARG A 332 -16.63 -9.77 -11.23
CA ARG A 332 -15.34 -9.24 -11.67
C ARG A 332 -14.21 -10.24 -11.50
N THR A 333 -13.24 -10.16 -12.40
CA THR A 333 -11.94 -10.82 -12.25
C THR A 333 -10.86 -9.98 -12.89
N GLY A 334 -9.62 -10.14 -12.44
CA GLY A 334 -8.48 -9.44 -13.02
C GLY A 334 -7.16 -10.10 -12.70
N TYR A 335 -6.17 -9.70 -13.47
CA TYR A 335 -4.77 -10.06 -13.30
C TYR A 335 -3.92 -8.78 -13.33
N MET A 336 -2.95 -8.70 -12.44
CA MET A 336 -1.93 -7.64 -12.48
C MET A 336 -0.53 -8.22 -12.34
N TYR A 337 0.37 -7.77 -13.21
CA TYR A 337 1.80 -7.95 -13.06
C TYR A 337 2.40 -6.67 -12.48
N ASP A 338 3.10 -6.82 -11.37
CA ASP A 338 3.65 -5.74 -10.56
C ASP A 338 5.16 -5.94 -10.41
N THR A 339 5.97 -4.96 -10.82
CA THR A 339 7.44 -5.06 -10.83
C THR A 339 8.04 -4.59 -9.52
N SER A 340 9.09 -5.29 -9.07
CA SER A 340 9.87 -4.94 -7.87
C SER A 340 10.45 -3.51 -7.92
N ALA A 341 10.34 -2.78 -6.81
CA ALA A 341 11.09 -1.55 -6.54
C ALA A 341 12.55 -1.85 -6.15
N GLN A 342 12.82 -3.02 -5.55
CA GLN A 342 14.19 -3.47 -5.33
C GLN A 342 14.85 -3.91 -6.63
N ASP A 343 16.07 -3.40 -6.86
CA ASP A 343 16.96 -3.82 -7.94
C ASP A 343 18.16 -4.62 -7.35
N LYS A 344 19.33 -3.98 -7.21
CA LYS A 344 20.57 -4.64 -6.78
C LYS A 344 20.68 -4.80 -5.26
N ILE A 345 20.13 -3.84 -4.52
CA ILE A 345 20.16 -3.84 -3.06
C ILE A 345 18.86 -4.44 -2.54
N THR A 346 18.97 -5.67 -2.04
CA THR A 346 17.85 -6.41 -1.46
C THR A 346 17.93 -6.43 0.05
N SER A 347 16.78 -6.49 0.74
CA SER A 347 16.71 -6.45 2.21
C SER A 347 15.75 -7.49 2.76
N ILE A 348 16.13 -8.21 3.82
CA ILE A 348 15.18 -9.11 4.50
C ILE A 348 14.10 -8.34 5.27
N SER A 349 14.37 -7.08 5.64
CA SER A 349 13.42 -6.25 6.39
C SER A 349 12.36 -5.57 5.53
N VAL A 350 12.55 -5.50 4.22
CA VAL A 350 11.51 -5.02 3.29
C VAL A 350 11.50 -5.99 2.12
N PRO A 351 10.99 -7.22 2.25
CA PRO A 351 10.99 -8.18 1.16
C PRO A 351 10.15 -7.65 -0.01
N ASP A 352 10.79 -7.52 -1.16
CA ASP A 352 10.18 -7.00 -2.38
C ASP A 352 10.60 -7.88 -3.57
N SER A 353 9.68 -8.07 -4.51
CA SER A 353 9.88 -8.92 -5.68
C SER A 353 8.85 -8.57 -6.73
N ASP A 354 9.04 -9.03 -7.98
CA ASP A 354 7.93 -9.05 -8.92
C ASP A 354 6.78 -9.91 -8.38
N ARG A 355 5.55 -9.45 -8.64
CA ARG A 355 4.34 -10.06 -8.11
C ARG A 355 3.34 -10.32 -9.21
N GLN A 356 2.55 -11.36 -8.98
CA GLN A 356 1.35 -11.65 -9.75
C GLN A 356 0.14 -11.56 -8.85
N TRP A 357 -0.84 -10.77 -9.25
CA TRP A 357 -2.10 -10.59 -8.56
C TRP A 357 -3.18 -11.35 -9.31
N PHE A 358 -3.90 -12.22 -8.61
CA PHE A 358 -5.05 -12.94 -9.14
C PHE A 358 -6.28 -12.54 -8.36
N SER A 359 -7.20 -11.85 -9.03
CA SER A 359 -8.32 -11.18 -8.39
C SER A 359 -9.67 -11.70 -8.85
N ALA A 360 -10.61 -11.74 -7.93
CA ALA A 360 -12.02 -11.98 -8.20
C ALA A 360 -12.88 -11.16 -7.24
N GLY A 361 -14.07 -10.77 -7.67
CA GLY A 361 -14.97 -10.01 -6.82
C GLY A 361 -16.38 -9.96 -7.39
N PHE A 362 -17.28 -9.37 -6.60
CA PHE A 362 -18.66 -9.14 -7.00
C PHE A 362 -19.20 -7.85 -6.40
N THR A 363 -20.24 -7.31 -7.05
CA THR A 363 -21.15 -6.33 -6.44
C THR A 363 -22.51 -7.00 -6.29
N TYR A 364 -23.12 -6.82 -5.11
CA TYR A 364 -24.51 -7.11 -4.86
C TYR A 364 -25.30 -5.80 -4.74
N HIS A 365 -26.24 -5.57 -5.66
CA HIS A 365 -27.10 -4.38 -5.66
C HIS A 365 -28.27 -4.60 -4.72
N LEU A 366 -28.32 -3.81 -3.64
CA LEU A 366 -29.41 -3.85 -2.65
C LEU A 366 -30.68 -3.18 -3.22
N ASP A 367 -30.47 -2.08 -3.95
CA ASP A 367 -31.47 -1.33 -4.68
C ASP A 367 -30.77 -0.51 -5.79
N GLU A 368 -31.52 0.32 -6.54
CA GLU A 368 -30.97 1.16 -7.63
C GLU A 368 -29.95 2.20 -7.17
N LYS A 369 -29.89 2.49 -5.86
CA LYS A 369 -29.05 3.53 -5.26
C LYS A 369 -28.01 2.96 -4.31
N SER A 370 -27.99 1.67 -4.00
CA SER A 370 -27.15 1.11 -2.95
C SER A 370 -26.64 -0.27 -3.29
N ASN A 371 -25.36 -0.51 -3.02
CA ASN A 371 -24.71 -1.79 -3.29
C ASN A 371 -23.63 -2.12 -2.27
N VAL A 372 -23.25 -3.40 -2.26
CA VAL A 372 -22.11 -3.93 -1.50
C VAL A 372 -21.14 -4.60 -2.46
N ASP A 373 -19.88 -4.19 -2.42
CA ASP A 373 -18.79 -4.79 -3.18
C ASP A 373 -17.94 -5.69 -2.29
N PHE A 374 -17.61 -6.87 -2.80
CA PHE A 374 -16.59 -7.76 -2.23
C PHE A 374 -15.48 -7.98 -3.24
N GLY A 375 -14.23 -7.87 -2.77
CA GLY A 375 -13.04 -8.16 -3.56
C GLY A 375 -12.13 -9.15 -2.86
N PHE A 376 -11.52 -10.05 -3.61
CA PHE A 376 -10.50 -10.97 -3.15
C PHE A 376 -9.31 -10.94 -4.11
N THR A 377 -8.10 -10.92 -3.58
CA THR A 377 -6.88 -11.10 -4.37
C THR A 377 -5.90 -12.03 -3.67
N TYR A 378 -5.32 -12.96 -4.43
CA TYR A 378 -4.09 -13.64 -4.04
C TYR A 378 -2.90 -13.00 -4.76
N LEU A 379 -1.96 -12.49 -3.98
CA LEU A 379 -0.71 -11.90 -4.44
C LEU A 379 0.40 -12.94 -4.25
N MET A 380 1.06 -13.28 -5.35
CA MET A 380 2.13 -14.26 -5.39
C MET A 380 3.45 -13.56 -5.73
N GLY A 381 4.38 -13.53 -4.77
CA GLY A 381 5.72 -12.98 -4.96
C GLY A 381 6.69 -14.04 -5.47
N LYS A 382 7.77 -13.57 -6.10
CA LYS A 382 8.91 -14.43 -6.49
C LYS A 382 9.86 -14.62 -5.30
N ASP A 383 10.62 -15.71 -5.36
CA ASP A 383 11.75 -15.90 -4.46
C ASP A 383 12.88 -14.91 -4.82
N VAL A 384 13.39 -14.19 -3.83
CA VAL A 384 14.49 -13.22 -4.01
C VAL A 384 15.66 -13.60 -3.12
N LYS A 385 16.86 -13.69 -3.70
CA LYS A 385 18.08 -13.92 -2.92
C LYS A 385 18.49 -12.62 -2.26
N VAL A 386 18.80 -12.68 -0.98
CA VAL A 386 19.24 -11.54 -0.19
C VAL A 386 20.61 -11.83 0.39
N ASN A 387 21.53 -10.88 0.24
CA ASN A 387 22.82 -10.89 0.92
C ASN A 387 23.02 -9.53 1.58
N GLU A 388 23.14 -9.50 2.89
CA GLU A 388 23.40 -8.29 3.66
C GLU A 388 24.59 -8.52 4.59
N SER A 389 25.39 -7.47 4.82
CA SER A 389 26.56 -7.54 5.69
C SER A 389 26.76 -6.24 6.46
N THR A 390 27.22 -6.38 7.70
CA THR A 390 27.81 -5.31 8.51
C THR A 390 29.30 -5.63 8.71
N PRO A 391 30.09 -4.72 9.32
CA PRO A 391 31.46 -5.05 9.71
C PRO A 391 31.58 -6.24 10.69
N ALA A 392 30.51 -6.59 11.40
CA ALA A 392 30.53 -7.60 12.47
C ALA A 392 29.77 -8.90 12.12
N SER A 393 28.92 -8.89 11.10
CA SER A 393 28.07 -10.03 10.75
C SER A 393 27.57 -9.99 9.30
N SER A 394 27.04 -11.09 8.80
CA SER A 394 26.38 -11.16 7.49
C SER A 394 25.22 -12.15 7.49
N ILE A 395 24.30 -11.99 6.55
CA ILE A 395 23.24 -12.94 6.25
C ILE A 395 23.15 -13.18 4.75
N SER A 396 23.03 -14.46 4.37
CA SER A 396 22.61 -14.88 3.03
C SER A 396 21.30 -15.65 3.18
N ALA A 397 20.26 -15.26 2.44
CA ALA A 397 18.93 -15.84 2.56
C ALA A 397 18.15 -15.81 1.23
N THR A 398 17.00 -16.44 1.22
CA THR A 398 15.97 -16.25 0.20
C THR A 398 14.70 -15.74 0.86
N THR A 399 14.18 -14.60 0.42
CA THR A 399 12.89 -14.07 0.88
C THR A 399 11.78 -14.48 -0.07
N LYS A 400 10.58 -14.68 0.48
CA LYS A 400 9.35 -14.82 -0.29
C LYS A 400 8.22 -14.07 0.43
N ALA A 401 7.52 -13.23 -0.31
CA ALA A 401 6.36 -12.49 0.19
C ALA A 401 5.14 -12.80 -0.67
N ASP A 402 4.19 -13.54 -0.10
CA ASP A 402 2.85 -13.71 -0.66
C ASP A 402 1.86 -12.89 0.16
N ALA A 403 0.69 -12.58 -0.38
CA ALA A 403 -0.38 -11.96 0.40
C ALA A 403 -1.78 -12.44 -0.01
N ILE A 404 -2.71 -12.38 0.94
CA ILE A 404 -4.14 -12.50 0.67
C ILE A 404 -4.79 -11.17 1.02
N LEU A 405 -5.54 -10.62 0.07
CA LEU A 405 -6.29 -9.40 0.25
C LEU A 405 -7.79 -9.68 0.17
N MET A 406 -8.56 -9.08 1.07
CA MET A 406 -10.02 -9.13 1.04
C MET A 406 -10.59 -7.75 1.32
N GLY A 407 -11.51 -7.28 0.48
CA GLY A 407 -12.15 -5.98 0.60
C GLY A 407 -13.67 -6.10 0.74
N LEU A 408 -14.25 -5.22 1.54
CA LEU A 408 -15.69 -5.01 1.60
C LEU A 408 -15.98 -3.52 1.53
N GLN A 409 -16.96 -3.14 0.70
CA GLN A 409 -17.34 -1.74 0.52
C GLN A 409 -18.86 -1.61 0.36
N TYR A 410 -19.43 -0.59 0.99
CA TYR A 410 -20.80 -0.16 0.77
C TYR A 410 -20.78 1.15 -0.01
N SER A 411 -21.60 1.24 -1.07
CA SER A 411 -21.75 2.46 -1.86
C SER A 411 -23.21 2.89 -1.95
N ARG A 412 -23.45 4.20 -1.93
CA ARG A 412 -24.78 4.80 -2.07
C ARG A 412 -24.78 6.09 -2.89
N THR A 413 -25.78 6.24 -3.76
CA THR A 413 -26.13 7.52 -4.41
C THR A 413 -27.37 8.14 -3.75
N PHE A 414 -27.47 9.48 -3.74
CA PHE A 414 -28.55 10.21 -3.06
C PHE A 414 -29.56 10.79 -4.04
#